data_AF-A0A5P0ZYS6-F1
#
_entry.id   AF-A0A5P0ZYS6-F1
#
_cell.length_a   1.000
_cell.length_b   1.000
_cell.length_c   1.000
_cell.angle_alpha   90.00
_cell.angle_beta   90.00
_cell.angle_gamma   90.00
#
_symmetry.space_group_name_H-M   'P 1'
#
loop_
_entity.id
_entity.type
_entity.pdbx_description
1 polymer ?
#
loop_
_entity_poly.entity_id
_entity_poly.type
_entity_poly.pdbx_seq_one_letter_code
_entity_poly.pdbx_strand_id
1 'polypeptide(L)' 'MTNIGVNAIITLVSHIIFIWISFNVLQVVDWKKLYNKTNPKMLQLLVAFIAIALGYTVSSFFMSIFSLSQNIALLFK' A
#
# COMPACT_ATOMS: atom_id res chain seq x y z
N MET A 1 21.15 -15.65 7.83
CA MET A 1 19.81 -15.69 8.45
C MET A 1 19.36 -14.32 9.00
N THR A 2 20.27 -13.43 9.43
CA THR A 2 19.95 -12.06 9.89
C THR A 2 19.31 -11.15 8.82
N ASN A 3 19.71 -11.31 7.55
CA ASN A 3 19.16 -10.51 6.43
C ASN A 3 17.66 -10.77 6.14
N ILE A 4 17.13 -11.97 6.45
CA ILE A 4 15.74 -12.31 6.13
C ILE A 4 14.77 -11.57 7.06
N GLY A 5 15.10 -11.50 8.36
CA GLY A 5 14.27 -10.79 9.34
C GLY A 5 14.20 -9.28 9.07
N VAL A 6 15.35 -8.67 8.73
CA VAL A 6 15.41 -7.24 8.40
C VAL A 6 14.60 -6.93 7.14
N ASN A 7 14.72 -7.73 6.08
CA ASN A 7 13.93 -7.56 4.86
C ASN A 7 12.43 -7.75 5.11
N ALA A 8 12.04 -8.69 5.96
CA ALA A 8 10.63 -8.90 6.33
C ALA A 8 10.06 -7.67 7.06
N ILE A 9 10.82 -7.09 8.00
CA ILE A 9 10.42 -5.88 8.73
C ILE A 9 10.29 -4.70 7.77
N ILE A 10 11.26 -4.49 6.88
CA ILE A 10 11.22 -3.41 5.88
C ILE A 10 9.99 -3.55 4.97
N THR A 11 9.69 -4.77 4.52
CA THR A 11 8.53 -5.06 3.68
C THR A 11 7.22 -4.74 4.41
N LEU A 12 7.10 -5.17 5.67
CA LEU A 12 5.92 -4.95 6.49
C LEU A 12 5.72 -3.44 6.76
N VAL A 13 6.77 -2.73 7.14
CA VAL A 13 6.73 -1.29 7.38
C VAL A 13 6.34 -0.53 6.10
N SER A 14 6.91 -0.93 4.95
CA SER A 14 6.53 -0.37 3.64
C SER A 14 5.03 -0.55 3.39
N HIS A 15 4.49 -1.76 3.54
CA HIS A 15 3.06 -2.02 3.35
C HIS A 15 2.18 -1.13 4.24
N ILE A 16 2.51 -1.00 5.54
CA ILE A 16 1.73 -0.16 6.46
C ILE A 16 1.77 1.31 6.04
N ILE A 17 2.95 1.84 5.69
CA ILE A 17 3.10 3.25 5.26
C ILE A 17 2.27 3.52 4.00
N PHE A 18 2.35 2.64 2.99
CA PHE A 18 1.61 2.82 1.75
C PHE A 18 0.10 2.67 1.94
N ILE A 19 -0.37 1.76 2.79
CA ILE A 19 -1.80 1.65 3.14
C ILE A 19 -2.29 2.94 3.81
N TRP A 20 -1.50 3.51 4.73
CA TRP A 20 -1.85 4.79 5.35
C TRP A 20 -1.90 5.92 4.34
N ILE A 21 -0.93 6.02 3.43
CA ILE A 21 -0.94 7.02 2.34
C ILE A 21 -2.16 6.82 1.43
N SER A 22 -2.45 5.59 1.00
CA SER A 22 -3.63 5.28 0.19
C SER A 22 -4.93 5.66 0.89
N PHE A 23 -5.04 5.42 2.20
CA PHE A 23 -6.19 5.85 2.98
C PHE A 23 -6.36 7.38 2.98
N ASN A 24 -5.28 8.13 3.14
CA ASN A 24 -5.32 9.61 3.07
C ASN A 24 -5.70 10.10 1.66
N VAL A 25 -5.16 9.50 0.60
CA VAL A 25 -5.51 9.86 -0.78
C VAL A 25 -6.99 9.60 -1.05
N LEU A 26 -7.54 8.51 -0.52
CA LEU A 26 -8.95 8.18 -0.68
C LEU A 26 -9.88 9.19 0.01
N GLN A 27 -9.42 9.92 1.03
CA GLN A 27 -10.26 10.95 1.67
C GLN A 27 -10.54 12.16 0.77
N VAL A 28 -9.73 12.38 -0.28
CA VAL A 28 -9.94 13.45 -1.27
C VAL A 28 -11.16 13.17 -2.16
N VAL A 29 -11.54 11.90 -2.31
CA VAL A 29 -12.69 11.50 -3.12
C VAL A 29 -13.98 11.92 -2.43
N ASP A 30 -14.86 12.62 -3.16
CA ASP A 30 -16.19 12.95 -2.65
C ASP A 30 -17.10 11.72 -2.68
N TRP A 31 -17.01 10.93 -1.60
CA TRP A 31 -17.79 9.71 -1.44
C TRP A 31 -19.30 9.95 -1.37
N LYS A 32 -19.76 11.17 -1.05
CA LYS A 32 -21.20 11.49 -1.04
C LYS A 32 -21.78 11.49 -2.46
N LYS A 33 -20.96 11.84 -3.46
CA LYS A 33 -21.36 11.79 -4.88
C LYS A 33 -21.43 10.37 -5.42
N LEU A 34 -20.61 9.46 -4.88
CA LEU A 34 -20.54 8.05 -5.28
C LEU A 34 -21.56 7.17 -4.54
N TYR A 35 -21.87 7.49 -3.29
CA TYR A 35 -22.73 6.68 -2.43
C TYR A 35 -23.75 7.56 -1.69
N ASN A 36 -24.96 7.65 -2.26
CA ASN A 36 -26.04 8.48 -1.73
C ASN A 36 -26.89 7.76 -0.64
N LYS A 37 -26.38 6.67 -0.04
CA LYS A 37 -27.09 5.87 0.97
C LYS A 37 -26.61 6.20 2.38
N THR A 38 -27.56 6.26 3.32
CA THR A 38 -27.45 6.74 4.71
C THR A 38 -26.62 5.87 5.67
N ASN A 39 -25.69 5.05 5.16
CA ASN A 39 -24.87 4.14 5.97
C ASN A 39 -23.38 4.55 5.99
N PRO A 40 -23.02 5.60 6.74
CA PRO A 40 -21.65 6.13 6.77
C PRO A 40 -20.62 5.09 7.25
N LYS A 41 -21.01 4.17 8.15
CA LYS A 41 -20.12 3.11 8.65
C LYS A 41 -19.69 2.13 7.56
N MET A 42 -20.62 1.74 6.69
CA MET A 42 -20.34 0.76 5.62
C MET A 42 -19.48 1.39 4.52
N LEU A 43 -19.69 2.69 4.26
CA LEU A 43 -18.83 3.46 3.37
C LEU A 43 -17.39 3.57 3.91
N GLN A 44 -17.21 3.91 5.19
CA GLN A 44 -15.88 3.97 5.80
C GLN A 44 -15.16 2.61 5.73
N LEU A 45 -15.89 1.51 5.95
CA LEU A 45 -15.33 0.17 5.83
C LEU A 45 -14.92 -0.15 4.38
N LEU A 46 -15.72 0.24 3.39
CA LEU A 46 -15.37 0.11 1.97
C LEU A 46 -14.10 0.90 1.63
N VAL A 47 -14.03 2.16 2.08
CA VAL A 47 -12.85 3.02 1.89
C VAL A 47 -11.61 2.39 2.52
N ALA A 48 -11.73 1.80 3.72
CA ALA A 48 -10.63 1.08 4.37
C ALA A 48 -10.18 -0.14 3.55
N PHE A 49 -11.10 -0.96 3.03
CA PHE A 49 -10.75 -2.10 2.18
C PHE A 49 -10.05 -1.66 0.88
N ILE A 50 -10.54 -0.61 0.23
CA ILE A 50 -9.91 -0.09 -0.99
C ILE A 50 -8.52 0.47 -0.66
N ALA A 51 -8.36 1.17 0.46
CA ALA A 51 -7.06 1.68 0.90
C ALA A 51 -6.06 0.56 1.17
N ILE A 52 -6.48 -0.55 1.79
CA ILE A 52 -5.63 -1.73 2.02
C ILE A 52 -5.21 -2.34 0.69
N ALA A 53 -6.16 -2.57 -0.22
CA ALA A 53 -5.88 -3.16 -1.53
C ALA A 53 -4.92 -2.30 -2.34
N LEU A 54 -5.21 -0.99 -2.47
CA LEU A 54 -4.36 -0.05 -3.20
C LEU A 54 -2.99 0.09 -2.54
N GLY A 55 -2.93 0.27 -1.22
CA GLY A 55 -1.67 0.44 -0.50
C GLY A 55 -0.78 -0.78 -0.61
N TYR A 56 -1.36 -1.98 -0.52
CA TYR A 56 -0.63 -3.23 -0.74
C TYR A 56 -0.10 -3.33 -2.18
N THR A 57 -0.90 -2.98 -3.19
CA THR A 57 -0.47 -3.02 -4.59
C THR A 57 0.66 -2.04 -4.86
N VAL A 58 0.53 -0.78 -4.41
CA VAL A 58 1.57 0.25 -4.58
C VAL A 58 2.85 -0.14 -3.85
N SER A 59 2.74 -0.65 -2.63
CA SER A 59 3.91 -1.10 -1.87
C SER A 59 4.58 -2.32 -2.50
N SER A 60 3.80 -3.30 -2.98
CA SER A 60 4.32 -4.46 -3.70
C SER A 60 5.04 -4.04 -4.98
N PHE A 61 4.50 -3.06 -5.71
CA PHE A 61 5.17 -2.48 -6.88
C PHE A 61 6.52 -1.85 -6.49
N PHE A 62 6.57 -1.08 -5.40
CA PHE A 62 7.80 -0.47 -4.91
C PHE A 62 8.84 -1.51 -4.49
N MET A 63 8.43 -2.57 -3.77
CA MET A 63 9.30 -3.67 -3.39
C MET A 63 9.85 -4.43 -4.61
N SER A 64 9.03 -4.61 -5.65
CA SER A 64 9.47 -5.20 -6.91
C SER A 64 10.52 -4.36 -7.63
N ILE A 65 10.35 -3.03 -7.68
CA ILE A 65 11.38 -2.12 -8.22
C ILE A 65 12.67 -2.20 -7.39
N PHE A 66 12.56 -2.23 -6.07
CA PHE A 66 13.71 -2.34 -5.19
C PHE A 66 14.50 -3.64 -5.44
N SER A 67 13.80 -4.77 -5.55
CA SER A 67 14.40 -6.06 -5.92
C SER A 67 15.03 -6.00 -7.32
N LEU A 68 14.34 -5.44 -8.31
CA LEU A 68 14.86 -5.31 -9.67
C LEU A 68 16.14 -4.46 -9.70
N SER A 69 16.16 -3.37 -8.94
CA SER A 69 17.34 -2.48 -8.83
C SER A 69 18.55 -3.21 -8.26
N GLN A 70 18.35 -4.08 -7.26
CA GLN A 70 19.43 -4.93 -6.73
C GLN A 70 19.93 -5.93 -7.79
N ASN A 71 19.02 -6.59 -8.50
CA ASN A 71 19.39 -7.54 -9.55
C ASN A 71 20.18 -6.87 -10.70
N ILE A 72 19.77 -5.68 -11.12
CA ILE A 72 20.50 -4.90 -12.13
C ILE A 72 21.89 -4.52 -11.62
N ALA A 73 22.02 -4.08 -10.38
CA ALA A 73 23.32 -3.74 -9.80
C ALA A 73 24.28 -4.94 -9.75
N LEU A 74 23.75 -6.16 -9.59
CA LEU A 74 24.53 -7.40 -9.64
C LEU A 74 25.02 -7.73 -11.05
N LEU A 75 24.33 -7.30 -12.11
CA LEU A 75 24.80 -7.53 -13.49
C LEU A 75 26.04 -6.69 -13.85
N PHE A 76 26.25 -5.57 -13.16
CA PHE A 76 27.38 -4.67 -13.37
C PHE A 76 28.53 -4.90 -12.38
N LYS A 77 28.41 -5.92 -11.52
CA LYS A 77 29.41 -6.31 -10.54
C LYS A 77 30.03 -7.66 -10.93
#